data_AF-A0ABD6F703-F1
#
_entry.id   AF-A0ABD6F703-F1
#
_cell.length_a   1.000
_cell.length_b   1.000
_cell.length_c   1.000
_cell.angle_alpha   90.00
_cell.angle_beta   90.00
_cell.angle_gamma   90.00
#
_symmetry.space_group_name_H-M   'P 1'
#
loop_
_entity.id
_entity.type
_entity.pdbx_description
1 polymer ?
#
loop_
_entity_poly.entity_id
_entity_poly.type
_entity_poly.pdbx_seq_one_letter_code
_entity_poly.pdbx_strand_id
1 'polypeptide(L)'
;PKLSDTQFLWLTRGIVLLFAVGVTAYSLMSESTIHHMVEEAYKVTLVAAFVPLVAGIYWKRATTQGAALAIAFGIVTWLTCEMVAADAVLPPQFAGLLASIAGMLLGSLLPQWYRGKQASTVTA
;
A
#
# COMPACT_ATOMS: atom_id res chain seq x y z
N PRO A 1 11.22 3.67 -21.40
CA PRO A 1 10.79 3.14 -22.72
C PRO A 1 9.39 3.66 -23.09
N LYS A 2 9.24 4.36 -24.23
CA LYS A 2 7.92 4.77 -24.75
C LYS A 2 7.32 3.57 -25.50
N LEU A 3 6.25 2.99 -24.97
CA LEU A 3 5.51 1.92 -25.65
C LEU A 3 4.73 2.52 -26.83
N SER A 4 4.69 1.80 -27.95
CA SER A 4 3.80 2.14 -29.06
C SER A 4 2.34 1.94 -28.64
N ASP A 5 1.41 2.75 -29.15
CA ASP A 5 -0.03 2.70 -28.77
C ASP A 5 -0.63 1.30 -28.94
N THR A 6 -0.23 0.58 -30.00
CA THR A 6 -0.66 -0.80 -30.24
C THR A 6 -0.15 -1.76 -29.16
N GLN A 7 1.09 -1.56 -28.68
CA GLN A 7 1.66 -2.37 -27.60
C GLN A 7 0.98 -2.07 -26.26
N PHE A 8 0.66 -0.80 -26.00
CA PHE A 8 -0.11 -0.41 -24.81
C PHE A 8 -1.52 -1.01 -24.81
N LEU A 9 -2.19 -1.03 -25.97
CA LEU A 9 -3.51 -1.66 -26.12
C LEU A 9 -3.48 -3.18 -25.92
N TRP A 10 -2.45 -3.87 -26.42
CA TRP A 10 -2.28 -5.30 -26.16
C TRP A 10 -1.94 -5.59 -24.70
N LEU A 11 -1.10 -4.76 -24.08
CA LEU A 11 -0.72 -4.89 -22.67
C LEU A 11 -1.93 -4.72 -21.75
N THR A 12 -2.73 -3.67 -21.95
CA THR A 12 -3.93 -3.41 -21.15
C THR A 12 -4.95 -4.55 -21.29
N ARG A 13 -5.20 -5.04 -22.51
CA ARG A 13 -6.05 -6.22 -22.74
C ARG A 13 -5.51 -7.48 -22.06
N GLY A 14 -4.20 -7.70 -22.13
CA GLY A 14 -3.54 -8.82 -21.45
C GLY A 14 -3.70 -8.76 -19.93
N ILE A 15 -3.50 -7.58 -19.33
CA ILE A 15 -3.68 -7.36 -17.89
C ILE A 15 -5.14 -7.62 -17.49
N VAL A 16 -6.11 -7.08 -18.24
CA VAL A 16 -7.54 -7.28 -17.94
C VAL A 16 -7.91 -8.77 -18.03
N LEU A 17 -7.45 -9.48 -19.06
CA LEU A 17 -7.71 -10.90 -19.23
C LEU A 17 -7.08 -11.73 -18.11
N LEU A 18 -5.83 -11.43 -17.74
CA LEU A 18 -5.15 -12.07 -16.61
C LEU A 18 -5.90 -11.84 -15.29
N PHE A 19 -6.32 -10.59 -15.04
CA PHE A 19 -7.05 -10.22 -13.83
C PHE A 19 -8.42 -10.90 -13.77
N ALA A 20 -9.13 -10.96 -14.91
CA ALA A 20 -10.42 -11.64 -15.02
C ALA A 20 -10.30 -13.14 -14.71
N VAL A 21 -9.30 -13.82 -15.28
CA VAL A 21 -9.03 -15.23 -14.97
C VAL A 21 -8.65 -15.41 -13.50
N GLY A 22 -7.79 -14.56 -12.94
CA GLY A 22 -7.39 -14.61 -11.54
C GLY A 22 -8.56 -14.44 -10.56
N VAL A 23 -9.40 -13.43 -10.78
CA VAL A 23 -10.60 -13.19 -9.95
C VAL A 23 -11.61 -14.33 -10.10
N THR A 24 -11.80 -14.87 -11.31
CA THR A 24 -12.70 -16.01 -11.54
C THR A 24 -12.20 -17.25 -10.79
N ALA A 25 -10.90 -17.55 -10.88
CA ALA A 25 -10.30 -18.68 -10.16
C ALA A 25 -10.38 -18.50 -8.64
N TYR A 26 -10.13 -17.29 -8.15
CA TYR A 26 -10.25 -16.95 -6.73
C TYR A 26 -11.70 -17.10 -6.23
N SER A 27 -12.68 -16.68 -7.04
CA SER A 27 -14.10 -16.83 -6.72
C SER A 27 -14.56 -18.29 -6.71
N LEU A 28 -13.93 -19.18 -7.48
CA LEU A 28 -14.23 -20.62 -7.46
C LEU A 28 -13.63 -21.34 -6.25
N MET A 29 -12.53 -20.82 -5.70
CA MET A 29 -11.83 -21.39 -4.53
C MET A 29 -12.34 -20.81 -3.21
N SER A 30 -13.01 -19.65 -3.23
CA SER A 30 -13.43 -18.93 -2.03
C SER A 30 -14.91 -19.16 -1.70
N GLU A 31 -15.17 -19.68 -0.51
CA GLU A 31 -16.51 -19.81 0.10
C GLU A 31 -16.93 -18.52 0.85
N SER A 32 -16.08 -17.48 0.85
CA SER A 32 -16.34 -16.26 1.62
C SER A 32 -17.27 -15.30 0.88
N THR A 33 -18.11 -14.60 1.65
CA THR A 33 -19.05 -13.63 1.07
C THR A 33 -18.31 -12.48 0.39
N ILE A 34 -18.91 -11.87 -0.64
CA ILE A 34 -18.34 -10.71 -1.36
C ILE A 34 -17.94 -9.57 -0.40
N HIS A 35 -18.67 -9.40 0.70
CA HIS A 35 -18.38 -8.39 1.72
C HIS A 35 -17.06 -8.66 2.45
N HIS A 36 -16.79 -9.92 2.77
CA HIS A 36 -15.55 -10.31 3.45
C HIS A 36 -14.33 -10.16 2.54
N MET A 37 -14.47 -10.47 1.25
CA MET A 37 -13.39 -10.29 0.26
C MET A 37 -13.00 -8.82 0.12
N VAL A 38 -13.99 -7.94 0.12
CA VAL A 38 -13.82 -6.50 0.00
C VAL A 38 -13.22 -5.91 1.28
N GLU A 39 -13.64 -6.40 2.45
CA GLU A 39 -13.08 -5.98 3.74
C GLU A 39 -11.56 -6.22 3.82
N GLU A 40 -11.10 -7.41 3.45
CA GLU A 40 -9.68 -7.76 3.45
C GLU A 40 -8.84 -6.85 2.54
N ALA A 41 -9.35 -6.51 1.36
CA ALA A 41 -8.65 -5.61 0.43
C ALA A 41 -8.49 -4.18 0.99
N TYR A 42 -9.50 -3.70 1.73
CA TYR A 42 -9.44 -2.38 2.35
C TYR A 42 -8.42 -2.30 3.48
N LYS A 43 -8.24 -3.38 4.27
CA LYS A 43 -7.23 -3.44 5.34
C LYS A 43 -5.82 -3.19 4.78
N VAL A 44 -5.46 -3.86 3.69
CA VAL A 44 -4.13 -3.74 3.05
C VAL A 44 -3.82 -2.30 2.65
N THR A 45 -4.75 -1.65 1.94
CA THR A 45 -4.55 -0.28 1.44
C THR A 45 -4.46 0.73 2.59
N LEU A 46 -5.27 0.54 3.64
CA LEU A 46 -5.26 1.37 4.84
C LEU A 46 -3.90 1.31 5.54
N VAL A 47 -3.34 0.12 5.72
CA VAL A 47 -2.08 -0.06 6.44
C VAL A 47 -0.86 0.39 5.61
N ALA A 48 -0.85 0.05 4.32
CA ALA A 48 0.30 0.28 3.46
C ALA A 48 0.33 1.70 2.89
N ALA A 49 -0.78 2.18 2.32
CA ALA A 49 -0.78 3.37 1.49
C ALA A 49 -1.32 4.62 2.22
N PHE A 50 -2.29 4.49 3.13
CA PHE A 50 -2.97 5.65 3.71
C PHE A 50 -2.01 6.64 4.39
N VAL A 51 -1.14 6.15 5.28
CA VAL A 51 -0.19 6.98 6.02
C VAL A 51 0.79 7.74 5.12
N PRO A 52 1.54 7.09 4.20
CA PRO A 52 2.47 7.80 3.34
C PRO A 52 1.76 8.77 2.38
N LEU A 53 0.52 8.48 1.96
CA LEU A 53 -0.26 9.37 1.09
C LEU A 53 -0.70 10.62 1.84
N VAL A 54 -1.26 10.46 3.05
CA VAL A 54 -1.65 11.59 3.92
C VAL A 54 -0.43 12.42 4.30
N ALA A 55 0.66 11.79 4.71
CA ALA A 55 1.89 12.51 5.03
C ALA A 55 2.48 13.20 3.78
N GLY A 56 2.41 12.58 2.61
CA GLY A 56 2.86 13.19 1.35
C GLY A 56 2.09 14.47 0.98
N ILE A 57 0.79 14.54 1.27
CA ILE A 57 -0.06 15.71 0.96
C ILE A 57 0.07 16.80 2.03
N TYR A 58 0.05 16.44 3.32
CA TYR A 58 -0.07 17.40 4.41
C TYR A 58 1.26 17.72 5.12
N TRP A 59 2.27 16.87 5.03
CA TRP A 59 3.51 16.98 5.82
C TRP A 59 4.70 17.42 4.97
N LYS A 60 5.15 18.67 5.13
CA LYS A 60 6.25 19.26 4.34
C LYS A 60 7.60 18.53 4.46
N ARG A 61 7.80 17.76 5.54
CA ARG A 61 9.00 16.93 5.75
C ARG A 61 8.79 15.46 5.36
N ALA A 62 7.75 15.12 4.60
CA ALA A 62 7.56 13.75 4.14
C ALA A 62 8.71 13.35 3.21
N THR A 63 9.24 12.14 3.39
CA THR A 63 10.41 11.68 2.67
C THR A 63 10.19 10.31 2.06
N THR A 64 10.89 10.00 0.96
CA THR A 64 10.78 8.70 0.28
C THR A 64 11.22 7.55 1.20
N GLN A 65 12.26 7.78 2.00
CA GLN A 65 12.72 6.80 3.00
C GLN A 65 11.68 6.57 4.11
N GLY A 66 11.07 7.65 4.61
CA GLY A 66 9.97 7.57 5.57
C GLY A 66 8.78 6.81 5.03
N ALA A 67 8.39 7.08 3.78
CA ALA A 67 7.29 6.37 3.13
C ALA A 67 7.56 4.87 2.96
N ALA A 68 8.79 4.50 2.56
CA ALA A 68 9.18 3.09 2.44
C ALA A 68 9.18 2.36 3.80
N LEU A 69 9.71 3.01 4.85
CA LEU A 69 9.67 2.46 6.20
C LEU A 69 8.24 2.37 6.75
N ALA A 70 7.39 3.35 6.46
CA ALA A 70 5.97 3.32 6.82
C ALA A 70 5.25 2.12 6.19
N ILE A 71 5.43 1.89 4.88
CA ILE A 71 4.86 0.74 4.18
C ILE A 71 5.38 -0.57 4.78
N ALA A 72 6.69 -0.68 4.98
CA ALA A 72 7.31 -1.90 5.50
C ALA A 72 6.85 -2.22 6.93
N PHE A 73 6.94 -1.25 7.85
CA PHE A 73 6.47 -1.43 9.22
C PHE A 73 4.97 -1.68 9.29
N GLY A 74 4.17 -0.94 8.50
CA GLY A 74 2.73 -1.14 8.44
C GLY A 74 2.38 -2.58 8.05
N ILE A 75 2.89 -3.06 6.91
CA ILE A 75 2.59 -4.41 6.42
C ILE A 75 3.11 -5.48 7.39
N VAL A 76 4.35 -5.35 7.88
CA VAL A 76 4.94 -6.34 8.81
C VAL A 76 4.14 -6.43 10.10
N THR A 77 3.79 -5.29 10.70
CA THR A 77 3.02 -5.28 11.95
C THR A 77 1.59 -5.79 11.72
N TRP A 78 0.94 -5.39 10.63
CA TRP A 78 -0.39 -5.91 10.29
C TRP A 78 -0.38 -7.42 10.12
N LEU A 79 0.53 -7.96 9.29
CA LEU A 79 0.61 -9.40 9.06
C LEU A 79 0.92 -10.18 10.35
N THR A 80 1.81 -9.64 11.19
CA THR A 80 2.16 -10.25 12.49
C THR A 80 0.97 -10.25 13.44
N CYS A 81 0.21 -9.16 13.51
CA CYS A 81 -1.00 -9.06 14.34
C CYS A 81 -2.13 -9.96 13.81
N GLU A 82 -2.31 -10.04 12.49
CA GLU A 82 -3.29 -10.94 11.86
C GLU A 82 -3.00 -12.41 12.21
N MET A 83 -1.73 -12.81 12.29
CA MET A 83 -1.33 -14.18 12.64
C MET A 83 -1.42 -14.50 14.14
N VAL A 84 -1.13 -13.53 15.02
CA VAL A 84 -1.01 -13.77 16.48
C VAL A 84 -2.29 -13.43 17.23
N ALA A 85 -3.06 -12.44 16.77
CA ALA A 85 -4.16 -11.85 17.51
C ALA A 85 -5.31 -11.43 16.59
N ALA A 86 -5.78 -12.36 15.74
CA ALA A 86 -6.92 -12.13 14.84
C ALA A 86 -8.21 -11.71 15.59
N ASP A 87 -8.44 -12.22 16.80
CA ASP A 87 -9.63 -11.93 17.62
C ASP A 87 -9.44 -10.79 18.64
N ALA A 88 -8.43 -9.93 18.46
CA ALA A 88 -8.21 -8.81 19.37
C ALA A 88 -9.37 -7.79 19.30
N VAL A 89 -9.69 -7.18 20.45
CA VAL A 89 -10.70 -6.09 20.56
C VAL A 89 -10.38 -4.90 19.63
N LEU A 90 -9.11 -4.73 19.29
CA LEU A 90 -8.64 -3.76 18.31
C LEU A 90 -8.26 -4.49 17.01
N PRO A 91 -8.92 -4.20 15.88
CA PRO A 91 -8.61 -4.86 14.61
C PRO A 91 -7.13 -4.69 14.22
N PRO A 92 -6.45 -5.75 13.70
CA PRO A 92 -5.02 -5.75 13.37
C PRO A 92 -4.57 -4.59 12.46
N GLN A 93 -5.45 -4.13 11.57
CA GLN A 93 -5.18 -3.00 10.68
C GLN A 93 -4.89 -1.69 11.42
N PHE A 94 -5.43 -1.49 12.63
CA PHE A 94 -5.11 -0.31 13.45
C PHE A 94 -3.68 -0.37 14.00
N ALA A 95 -3.21 -1.56 14.41
CA ALA A 95 -1.83 -1.74 14.84
C ALA A 95 -0.86 -1.50 13.67
N GLY A 96 -1.19 -2.01 12.48
CA GLY A 96 -0.44 -1.74 11.25
C GLY A 96 -0.43 -0.25 10.89
N LEU A 97 -1.56 0.44 11.02
CA LEU A 97 -1.65 1.89 10.79
C LEU A 97 -0.74 2.67 11.75
N LEU A 98 -0.80 2.37 13.05
CA LEU A 98 0.04 3.03 14.06
C LEU A 98 1.53 2.76 13.82
N ALA A 99 1.89 1.53 13.46
CA ALA A 99 3.25 1.17 13.09
C ALA A 99 3.72 1.90 11.83
N SER A 100 2.84 2.07 10.84
CA SER A 100 3.11 2.84 9.63
C SER A 100 3.33 4.33 9.93
N ILE A 101 2.52 4.91 10.83
CA ILE A 101 2.73 6.29 11.34
C ILE A 101 4.09 6.41 12.03
N ALA A 102 4.42 5.46 12.92
CA ALA A 102 5.71 5.44 13.59
C ALA A 102 6.87 5.30 12.58
N GLY A 103 6.74 4.43 11.58
CA GLY A 103 7.71 4.27 10.50
C GLY A 103 7.90 5.54 9.67
N MET A 104 6.80 6.26 9.38
CA MET A 104 6.84 7.54 8.67
C MET A 104 7.53 8.61 9.51
N LEU A 105 7.22 8.71 10.79
CA LEU A 105 7.85 9.67 11.70
C LEU A 105 9.33 9.38 11.88
N LEU A 106 9.70 8.14 12.24
CA LEU A 106 11.08 7.74 12.43
C LEU A 106 11.89 7.91 11.13
N GLY A 107 11.37 7.45 9.99
CA GLY A 107 12.07 7.53 8.72
C GLY A 107 12.12 8.93 8.09
N SER A 108 11.21 9.84 8.46
CA SER A 108 11.24 11.24 8.02
C SER A 108 12.10 12.13 8.92
N LEU A 109 12.26 11.80 10.22
CA LEU A 109 13.13 12.53 11.15
C LEU A 109 14.59 12.01 11.15
N LEU A 110 14.83 10.75 10.75
CA LEU A 110 16.18 10.18 10.64
C LEU A 110 16.96 10.75 9.43
N PRO A 111 18.32 10.72 9.48
CA PRO A 111 19.17 11.21 8.39
C PRO A 111 18.79 10.54 7.06
N GLN A 112 18.40 11.37 6.10
CA GLN A 112 18.01 10.98 4.75
C GLN A 112 19.19 10.33 4.01
N TRP A 113 19.19 9.00 3.90
CA TRP A 113 20.15 8.28 3.06
C TRP A 113 19.70 8.28 1.59
N TYR A 114 18.38 8.22 1.36
CA TYR A 114 17.80 8.30 0.02
C TYR A 114 17.51 9.76 -0.35
N ARG A 115 18.52 10.48 -0.85
CA ARG A 115 18.34 11.80 -1.46
C ARG A 115 17.75 11.64 -2.87
N GLY A 116 16.50 11.17 -2.93
CA GLY A 116 15.71 11.13 -4.16
C GLY A 116 15.41 12.55 -4.60
N LYS A 117 15.76 12.88 -5.85
CA LYS A 117 15.55 14.19 -6.47
C LYS A 117 14.17 14.74 -6.08
N GLN A 118 14.16 15.90 -5.43
CA GLN A 118 12.97 16.74 -5.31
C GLN A 118 12.26 16.70 -6.67
N ALA A 119 11.01 16.23 -6.69
CA ALA A 119 10.17 16.38 -7.85
C ALA A 119 10.16 17.88 -8.13
N SER A 120 10.90 18.26 -9.16
CA SER A 120 11.11 19.63 -9.57
C SER A 120 9.76 20.28 -9.62
N THR A 121 9.60 21.29 -8.77
CA THR A 121 8.56 22.30 -8.82
C THR A 121 8.18 22.51 -10.28
N VAL A 122 7.00 22.01 -10.68
CA VAL A 122 6.35 22.47 -11.90
C VAL A 122 6.02 23.92 -11.60
N THR A 123 6.96 24.79 -11.96
CA THR A 123 6.89 26.23 -11.77
C THR A 123 6.51 26.80 -13.11
N ALA A 124 5.40 27.52 -13.12
CA ALA A 124 4.89 28.43 -14.14
C ALA A 124 4.37 27.81 -15.44
#